data_AF-A0A1X0DK22-F1
#
_entry.id   AF-A0A1X0DK22-F1
#
_cell.length_a   1.000
_cell.length_b   1.000
_cell.length_c   1.000
_cell.angle_alpha   90.00
_cell.angle_beta   90.00
_cell.angle_gamma   90.00
#
_symmetry.space_group_name_H-M   'P 1'
#
loop_
_entity.id
_entity.type
_entity.pdbx_description
1 polymer ?
#
loop_
_entity_poly.entity_id
_entity_poly.type
_entity_poly.pdbx_seq_one_letter_code
_entity_poly.pdbx_strand_id
1 'polypeptide(L)'
;MVDGVAAAVLTTLQIVGSALTWWVTLFWAMATDGCFEHCREEFVYHAWKVTWGGLALGLVITVVGLWVAAKRQTTLSVWPVAGIAVGIIAVVIGAHLINIAAGN
;
A
#
# COMPACT_ATOMS: atom_id res chain seq x y z
N MET A 1 19.17 -19.94 6.89
CA MET A 1 18.26 -19.72 8.03
C MET A 1 17.88 -18.25 8.20
N VAL A 2 18.84 -17.32 8.21
CA VAL A 2 18.57 -15.88 8.41
C VAL A 2 17.63 -15.27 7.36
N ASP A 3 17.79 -15.61 6.07
CA ASP A 3 16.93 -15.09 4.98
C ASP A 3 15.46 -15.51 5.10
N GLY A 4 15.19 -16.70 5.64
CA GLY A 4 13.82 -17.19 5.83
C GLY A 4 13.10 -16.45 6.96
N VAL A 5 13.81 -16.20 8.06
CA VAL A 5 13.29 -15.40 9.18
C VAL A 5 13.06 -13.96 8.74
N ALA A 6 14.02 -13.35 8.02
CA ALA A 6 13.87 -12.00 7.49
C ALA A 6 12.68 -11.89 6.55
N ALA A 7 12.52 -12.84 5.61
CA ALA A 7 11.37 -12.86 4.73
C ALA A 7 10.05 -12.94 5.49
N ALA A 8 9.94 -13.81 6.51
CA ALA A 8 8.74 -13.96 7.34
C ALA A 8 8.40 -12.71 8.15
N VAL A 9 9.42 -12.05 8.73
CA VAL A 9 9.25 -10.79 9.46
C VAL A 9 8.74 -9.70 8.50
N LEU A 10 9.33 -9.58 7.32
CA LEU A 10 8.95 -8.56 6.33
C LEU A 10 7.55 -8.81 5.76
N THR A 11 7.14 -10.06 5.49
CA THR A 11 5.75 -10.34 5.10
C THR A 11 4.77 -9.99 6.21
N THR A 12 5.11 -10.31 7.46
CA THR A 12 4.24 -9.97 8.60
C THR A 12 4.09 -8.45 8.72
N LEU A 13 5.19 -7.70 8.62
CA LEU A 13 5.17 -6.24 8.59
C LEU A 13 4.36 -5.70 7.43
N GLN A 14 4.47 -6.29 6.23
CA GLN A 14 3.69 -5.89 5.07
C GLN A 14 2.19 -6.08 5.28
N ILE A 15 1.79 -7.22 5.86
CA ILE A 15 0.36 -7.52 6.12
C ILE A 15 -0.19 -6.56 7.16
N VAL A 16 0.51 -6.38 8.29
CA VAL A 16 0.08 -5.48 9.36
C VAL A 16 0.04 -4.03 8.87
N GLY A 17 1.09 -3.60 8.16
CA GLY A 17 1.15 -2.27 7.55
C GLY A 17 0.01 -2.04 6.57
N SER A 18 -0.25 -2.99 5.66
CA SER A 18 -1.34 -2.89 4.68
C SER A 18 -2.71 -2.83 5.36
N ALA A 19 -2.94 -3.62 6.42
CA ALA A 19 -4.19 -3.61 7.17
C ALA A 19 -4.42 -2.27 7.89
N LEU A 20 -3.38 -1.73 8.52
CA LEU A 20 -3.43 -0.41 9.16
C LEU A 20 -3.67 0.70 8.13
N THR A 21 -2.97 0.68 7.01
CA THR A 21 -3.17 1.64 5.91
C THR A 21 -4.61 1.57 5.39
N TRP A 22 -5.11 0.36 5.12
CA TRP A 22 -6.48 0.18 4.66
C TRP A 22 -7.48 0.76 5.65
N TRP A 23 -7.32 0.46 6.94
CA TRP A 23 -8.16 1.01 8.02
C TRP A 23 -8.13 2.55 8.04
N VAL A 24 -6.94 3.16 8.00
CA VAL A 24 -6.79 4.62 8.01
C VAL A 24 -7.41 5.25 6.77
N THR A 25 -7.29 4.63 5.59
CA THR A 25 -7.83 5.18 4.35
C THR A 25 -9.36 5.25 4.33
N LEU A 26 -10.07 4.47 5.15
CA LEU A 26 -11.53 4.57 5.29
C LEU A 26 -11.99 5.96 5.75
N PHE A 27 -11.12 6.68 6.47
CA PHE A 27 -11.39 8.01 7.00
C PHE A 27 -11.02 9.15 6.04
N TRP A 28 -10.49 8.85 4.84
CA TRP A 28 -10.05 9.88 3.88
C TRP A 28 -11.18 10.77 3.38
N ALA A 29 -12.43 10.30 3.38
CA ALA A 29 -13.58 11.15 3.05
C ALA A 29 -13.78 12.29 4.06
N MET A 30 -13.37 12.13 5.32
CA MET A 30 -13.44 13.22 6.32
C MET A 30 -12.38 14.31 6.08
N ALA A 31 -11.37 14.05 5.25
CA ALA A 31 -10.37 15.07 4.91
C ALA A 31 -10.98 16.19 4.03
N THR A 32 -12.09 15.92 3.35
CA THR A 32 -12.79 16.90 2.51
C THR A 32 -13.88 17.67 3.23
N ASP A 33 -14.23 17.32 4.47
CA ASP A 33 -15.30 17.99 5.25
C ASP A 33 -15.04 19.49 5.47
N GLY A 34 -13.77 19.91 5.49
CA GLY A 34 -13.39 21.32 5.69
C GLY A 34 -13.57 22.22 4.46
N CYS A 35 -13.88 21.66 3.30
CA CYS A 35 -13.74 22.37 2.02
C CYS A 35 -15.08 22.83 1.38
N PHE A 36 -16.18 22.77 2.15
CA PHE A 36 -17.49 23.37 1.84
C PHE A 36 -17.91 23.19 0.36
N GLU A 37 -17.93 24.27 -0.45
CA GLU A 37 -18.46 24.25 -1.83
C GLU A 37 -17.44 23.93 -2.93
N HIS A 38 -16.13 23.91 -2.66
CA HIS A 38 -15.09 23.80 -3.70
C HIS A 38 -14.38 22.45 -3.74
N CYS A 39 -15.00 21.41 -3.17
CA CYS A 39 -14.37 20.11 -3.02
C CYS A 39 -14.43 19.24 -4.26
N ARG A 40 -13.25 18.74 -4.67
CA ARG A 40 -13.12 17.81 -5.79
C ARG A 40 -13.15 16.38 -5.27
N GLU A 41 -14.33 15.94 -4.86
CA GLU A 41 -14.55 14.59 -4.28
C GLU A 41 -14.14 13.45 -5.22
N GLU A 42 -14.11 13.70 -6.53
CA GLU A 42 -13.61 12.75 -7.53
C GLU A 42 -12.20 12.25 -7.19
N PHE A 43 -11.33 13.09 -6.62
CA PHE A 43 -9.97 12.70 -6.26
C PHE A 43 -9.92 11.77 -5.04
N VAL A 44 -10.92 11.82 -4.14
CA VAL A 44 -11.02 10.88 -3.00
C VAL A 44 -11.24 9.46 -3.50
N TYR A 45 -12.11 9.28 -4.50
CA TYR A 45 -12.35 7.98 -5.11
C TYR A 45 -11.12 7.45 -5.86
N HIS A 46 -10.39 8.32 -6.58
CA HIS A 46 -9.14 7.94 -7.22
C HIS A 46 -8.06 7.57 -6.19
N ALA A 47 -7.99 8.29 -5.06
CA ALA A 47 -7.07 7.99 -3.99
C ALA A 47 -7.31 6.58 -3.42
N TRP A 48 -8.58 6.22 -3.13
CA TRP A 48 -8.91 4.86 -2.70
C TRP A 48 -8.51 3.79 -3.71
N LYS A 49 -8.83 4.00 -4.99
CA LYS A 49 -8.46 3.05 -6.06
C LYS A 49 -6.96 2.80 -6.11
N VAL A 50 -6.17 3.88 -6.13
CA VAL A 50 -4.71 3.78 -6.21
C VAL A 50 -4.14 3.10 -4.97
N THR A 51 -4.57 3.51 -3.79
CA THR A 51 -4.02 2.98 -2.54
C THR A 51 -4.43 1.52 -2.33
N TRP A 52 -5.70 1.17 -2.46
CA TRP A 52 -6.16 -0.21 -2.29
C TRP A 52 -5.62 -1.13 -3.39
N GLY A 53 -5.59 -0.64 -4.63
CA GLY A 53 -4.98 -1.35 -5.75
C GLY A 53 -3.49 -1.61 -5.53
N GLY A 54 -2.75 -0.62 -5.05
CA GLY A 54 -1.33 -0.75 -4.75
C GLY A 54 -1.03 -1.69 -3.57
N LEU A 55 -1.85 -1.67 -2.52
CA LEU A 55 -1.75 -2.63 -1.42
C LEU A 55 -1.97 -4.07 -1.91
N ALA A 56 -3.04 -4.29 -2.68
CA ALA A 56 -3.34 -5.60 -3.27
C ALA A 56 -2.21 -6.07 -4.19
N LEU A 57 -1.71 -5.18 -5.06
CA LEU A 57 -0.63 -5.49 -5.99
C LEU A 57 0.68 -5.80 -5.24
N GLY A 58 1.01 -5.05 -4.18
CA GLY A 58 2.17 -5.32 -3.32
C GLY A 58 2.11 -6.70 -2.65
N LEU A 59 0.92 -7.11 -2.17
CA LEU A 59 0.71 -8.45 -1.62
C LEU A 59 0.88 -9.53 -2.69
N VAL A 60 0.33 -9.35 -3.89
CA VAL A 60 0.49 -10.28 -5.02
C VAL A 60 1.97 -10.44 -5.39
N ILE A 61 2.71 -9.33 -5.51
CA ILE A 61 4.17 -9.36 -5.78
C ILE A 61 4.89 -10.18 -4.71
N THR A 62 4.53 -9.98 -3.45
CA THR A 62 5.16 -10.70 -2.34
C THR A 62 4.87 -12.20 -2.40
N VAL A 63 3.63 -12.61 -2.62
CA VAL A 63 3.22 -14.03 -2.70
C VAL A 63 3.86 -14.72 -3.90
N VAL A 64 3.74 -14.12 -5.10
CA VAL A 64 4.30 -14.68 -6.34
C VAL A 64 5.82 -14.74 -6.24
N GLY A 65 6.44 -13.68 -5.71
CA GLY A 65 7.88 -13.58 -5.51
C GLY A 65 8.43 -14.63 -4.58
N LEU A 66 7.80 -14.84 -3.42
CA LEU A 66 8.18 -15.91 -2.49
C LEU A 66 8.04 -17.29 -3.11
N TRP A 67 6.98 -17.53 -3.90
CA TRP A 67 6.77 -18.82 -4.56
C TRP A 67 7.83 -19.11 -5.62
N VAL A 68 8.20 -18.11 -6.43
CA VAL A 68 9.28 -18.22 -7.42
C VAL A 68 10.64 -18.39 -6.75
N ALA A 69 10.93 -17.63 -5.69
CA ALA A 69 12.18 -17.73 -4.95
C ALA A 69 12.34 -19.10 -4.27
N ALA A 70 11.26 -19.65 -3.71
CA ALA A 70 11.25 -20.99 -3.14
C ALA A 70 11.60 -22.06 -4.18
N LYS A 71 11.08 -21.92 -5.41
CA LYS A 71 11.41 -22.84 -6.53
C LYS A 71 12.84 -22.69 -7.04
N ARG A 72 13.38 -21.47 -7.07
CA ARG A 72 14.70 -21.17 -7.63
C ARG A 72 15.83 -21.20 -6.60
N GLN A 73 15.54 -21.45 -5.33
CA GLN A 73 16.49 -21.40 -4.21
C GLN A 73 17.25 -20.06 -4.13
N THR A 74 16.59 -18.97 -4.52
CA THR A 74 17.16 -17.61 -4.46
C THR A 74 16.76 -16.90 -3.17
N THR A 75 17.36 -15.74 -2.91
CA THR A 75 17.06 -14.91 -1.73
C THR A 75 15.56 -14.57 -1.64
N LEU A 76 14.92 -15.01 -0.55
CA LEU A 76 13.48 -14.85 -0.32
C LEU A 76 13.09 -13.42 0.11
N SER A 77 14.01 -12.71 0.75
CA SER A 77 13.75 -11.42 1.42
C SER A 77 13.53 -10.24 0.46
N VAL A 78 13.97 -10.34 -0.80
CA VAL A 78 13.86 -9.23 -1.78
C VAL A 78 12.41 -8.96 -2.19
N TRP A 79 11.58 -9.99 -2.24
CA TRP A 79 10.19 -9.91 -2.69
C TRP A 79 9.26 -9.15 -1.72
N PRO A 80 9.26 -9.40 -0.40
CA PRO A 80 8.48 -8.60 0.51
C PRO A 80 8.94 -7.14 0.55
N VAL A 81 10.24 -6.86 0.39
CA VAL A 81 10.72 -5.46 0.26
C VAL A 81 10.11 -4.77 -0.97
N ALA A 82 10.08 -5.46 -2.12
CA ALA A 82 9.45 -4.92 -3.32
C ALA A 82 7.94 -4.68 -3.12
N GLY A 83 7.23 -5.60 -2.46
CA GLY A 83 5.82 -5.43 -2.12
C GLY A 83 5.56 -4.24 -1.19
N ILE A 84 6.39 -4.07 -0.16
CA ILE A 84 6.36 -2.92 0.75
C ILE A 84 6.59 -1.62 -0.03
N ALA A 85 7.62 -1.56 -0.87
CA ALA A 85 7.94 -0.38 -1.65
C ALA A 85 6.76 0.05 -2.55
N VAL A 86 6.11 -0.90 -3.23
CA VAL A 86 4.91 -0.60 -4.03
C VAL A 86 3.77 -0.08 -3.17
N GLY A 87 3.54 -0.68 -2.00
CA GLY A 87 2.53 -0.20 -1.04
C GLY A 87 2.80 1.24 -0.61
N ILE A 88 4.04 1.57 -0.25
CA ILE A 88 4.44 2.94 0.13
C ILE A 88 4.18 3.93 -1.00
N ILE A 89 4.59 3.61 -2.22
CA ILE A 89 4.39 4.47 -3.40
C ILE A 89 2.90 4.74 -3.61
N ALA A 90 2.06 3.71 -3.53
CA ALA A 90 0.62 3.84 -3.70
C ALA A 90 -0.06 4.69 -2.61
N VAL A 91 0.43 4.61 -1.37
CA VAL A 91 -0.04 5.46 -0.27
C VAL A 91 0.36 6.91 -0.48
N VAL A 92 1.61 7.17 -0.89
CA VAL A 92 2.10 8.53 -1.17
C VAL A 92 1.29 9.17 -2.29
N ILE A 93 1.04 8.44 -3.38
CA ILE A 93 0.21 8.94 -4.49
C ILE A 93 -1.23 9.20 -4.01
N GLY A 94 -1.82 8.29 -3.24
CA GLY A 94 -3.16 8.48 -2.66
C GLY A 94 -3.24 9.70 -1.75
N ALA A 95 -2.25 9.90 -0.88
CA ALA A 95 -2.19 11.07 0.01
C ALA A 95 -2.09 12.39 -0.77
N HIS A 96 -1.31 12.42 -1.86
CA HIS A 96 -1.27 13.59 -2.75
C HIS A 96 -2.63 13.86 -3.41
N LEU A 97 -3.34 12.83 -3.86
CA LEU A 97 -4.68 12.98 -4.42
C LEU A 97 -5.67 13.56 -3.40
N ILE A 98 -5.58 13.15 -2.13
CA ILE A 98 -6.40 13.73 -1.04
C ILE A 98 -6.07 15.20 -0.80
N ASN A 99 -4.78 15.59 -0.85
CA ASN A 99 -4.40 16.99 -0.70
C ASN A 99 -5.00 17.87 -1.83
N ILE A 100 -4.96 17.36 -3.07
CA ILE A 100 -5.57 18.01 -4.24
C ILE A 100 -7.09 18.08 -4.10
N ALA A 101 -7.72 17.06 -3.50
CA ALA A 101 -9.15 17.02 -3.22
C ALA A 101 -9.57 18.09 -2.21
N ALA A 102 -8.75 18.30 -1.18
CA ALA A 102 -8.96 19.29 -0.12
C ALA A 102 -8.64 20.74 -0.53
N GLY A 103 -8.10 20.96 -1.74
CA GLY A 103 -7.82 22.29 -2.28
C GLY A 103 -6.45 22.88 -1.91
N ASN A 104 -5.52 22.05 -1.41
CA ASN A 104 -4.13 22.40 -1.10
C ASN A 104 -3.16 22.07 -2.24
#